data_AF-A0A6S7IRL1-F1
#
_entry.id   AF-A0A6S7IRL1-F1
#
_cell.length_a   1.000
_cell.length_b   1.000
_cell.length_c   1.000
_cell.angle_alpha   90.00
_cell.angle_beta   90.00
_cell.angle_gamma   90.00
#
_symmetry.space_group_name_H-M   'P 1'
#
loop_
_entity.id
_entity.type
_entity.pdbx_description
1 polymer ?
#
loop_
_entity_poly.entity_id
_entity_poly.type
_entity_poly.pdbx_seq_one_letter_code
_entity_poly.pdbx_strand_id
1 'polypeptide(L)' 'VRLAALKVVQELNHKLGEEYLALLPEIVPFLAELMEDESFEVEQKCQQVISEMEEVLGESLKKYF' A
#
# COMPACT_ATOMS: atom_id res chain seq x y z
N VAL A 1 -7.01 -9.64 -10.74
CA VAL A 1 -6.79 -8.17 -10.96
C VAL A 1 -6.24 -7.50 -9.71
N ARG A 2 -6.82 -7.69 -8.51
CA ARG A 2 -6.38 -7.05 -7.24
C ARG A 2 -4.88 -7.21 -6.95
N LEU A 3 -4.36 -8.43 -7.04
CA LEU A 3 -2.93 -8.71 -6.86
C LEU A 3 -2.03 -7.94 -7.85
N ALA A 4 -2.47 -7.80 -9.11
CA ALA A 4 -1.74 -7.03 -10.11
C ALA A 4 -1.77 -5.53 -9.79
N ALA A 5 -2.91 -5.01 -9.28
CA ALA A 5 -3.00 -3.64 -8.82
C ALA A 5 -2.04 -3.36 -7.65
N LEU A 6 -1.97 -4.27 -6.66
CA LEU A 6 -1.00 -4.17 -5.56
C LEU A 6 0.45 -4.17 -6.05
N LYS A 7 0.79 -4.98 -7.07
CA LYS A 7 2.12 -4.95 -7.69
C LYS A 7 2.41 -3.60 -8.35
N VAL A 8 1.42 -2.99 -9.00
CA VAL A 8 1.59 -1.65 -9.58
C VAL A 8 1.80 -0.60 -8.48
N VAL A 9 1.02 -0.65 -7.41
CA VAL A 9 1.18 0.23 -6.23
C VAL A 9 2.57 0.09 -5.63
N GLN A 10 3.07 -1.14 -5.47
CA GLN A 10 4.42 -1.43 -4.99
C GLN A 10 5.49 -0.77 -5.86
N GLU A 11 5.40 -0.92 -7.18
CA GLU A 11 6.34 -0.32 -8.12
C GLU A 11 6.24 1.21 -8.16
N LEU A 12 5.05 1.77 -7.93
CA LEU A 12 4.88 3.22 -7.81
C LEU A 12 5.54 3.74 -6.54
N ASN A 13 5.39 3.05 -5.41
CA ASN A 13 6.08 3.38 -4.16
C ASN A 13 7.60 3.42 -4.36
N HIS A 14 8.17 2.40 -5.01
CA HIS A 14 9.61 2.34 -5.30
C HIS A 14 10.11 3.46 -6.23
N LYS A 15 9.26 3.95 -7.14
CA LYS A 15 9.65 4.98 -8.13
C LYS A 15 9.46 6.40 -7.62
N LEU A 16 8.42 6.64 -6.83
CA LEU A 16 8.04 7.98 -6.34
C LEU A 16 8.68 8.32 -4.99
N GLY A 17 9.01 7.32 -4.17
CA GLY A 17 9.59 7.57 -2.86
C GLY A 17 8.67 8.43 -1.98
N GLU A 18 9.22 9.50 -1.41
CA GLU A 18 8.48 10.45 -0.57
C GLU A 18 7.36 11.22 -1.31
N GLU A 19 7.42 11.31 -2.65
CA GLU A 19 6.34 11.95 -3.44
C GLU A 19 5.01 11.19 -3.32
N TYR A 20 5.05 9.95 -2.84
CA TYR A 20 3.85 9.15 -2.57
C TYR A 20 2.94 9.76 -1.49
N LEU A 21 3.47 10.59 -0.58
CA LEU A 21 2.68 11.25 0.47
C LEU A 21 1.48 12.02 -0.09
N ALA A 22 1.61 12.61 -1.27
CA ALA A 22 0.54 13.37 -1.93
C ALA A 22 -0.61 12.49 -2.44
N LEU A 23 -0.38 11.18 -2.61
CA LEU A 23 -1.33 10.20 -3.13
C LEU A 23 -1.94 9.31 -2.03
N LEU A 24 -1.46 9.42 -0.80
CA LEU A 24 -1.97 8.62 0.32
C LEU A 24 -3.48 8.77 0.54
N PRO A 25 -4.10 9.98 0.47
CA PRO A 25 -5.54 10.12 0.69
C PRO A 25 -6.39 9.27 -0.27
N GLU A 26 -5.94 9.08 -1.51
CA GLU A 26 -6.61 8.29 -2.52
C GLU A 26 -6.30 6.80 -2.42
N ILE A 27 -5.08 6.44 -2.01
CA ILE A 27 -4.60 5.06 -2.00
C ILE A 27 -4.94 4.33 -0.69
N VAL A 28 -4.93 5.03 0.45
CA VAL A 28 -5.17 4.40 1.76
C VAL A 28 -6.54 3.70 1.85
N PRO A 29 -7.66 4.28 1.37
CA PRO A 29 -8.94 3.57 1.37
C PRO A 29 -8.89 2.26 0.59
N PHE A 30 -8.21 2.25 -0.56
CA PHE A 30 -8.01 1.04 -1.36
C PHE A 30 -7.19 -0.02 -0.60
N LEU A 31 -6.10 0.37 0.06
CA LEU A 31 -5.30 -0.55 0.86
C LEU A 31 -6.08 -1.07 2.09
N ALA A 32 -6.90 -0.22 2.72
CA ALA A 32 -7.70 -0.59 3.89
C ALA A 32 -8.70 -1.70 3.55
N GLU A 33 -9.39 -1.56 2.41
CA GLU A 33 -10.29 -2.61 1.91
C GLU A 33 -9.55 -3.93 1.63
N LEU A 34 -8.33 -3.87 1.09
CA LEU A 34 -7.54 -5.08 0.76
C LEU A 34 -6.86 -5.74 1.96
N MET A 35 -6.71 -5.03 3.08
CA MET A 35 -6.28 -5.63 4.34
C MET A 35 -7.32 -6.58 4.94
N GLU A 36 -8.58 -6.44 4.54
CA GLU A 36 -9.69 -7.32 4.96
C GLU A 36 -10.15 -8.26 3.82
N ASP A 37 -9.30 -8.46 2.80
CA ASP A 37 -9.63 -9.29 1.63
C ASP A 37 -9.77 -10.77 2.00
N GLU A 38 -10.80 -11.44 1.47
CA GLU A 38 -11.02 -12.88 1.66
C GLU A 38 -9.90 -13.77 1.10
N SER A 39 -9.12 -13.25 0.13
CA SER A 39 -7.98 -13.94 -0.44
C SER A 39 -6.72 -13.68 0.37
N PHE A 40 -6.26 -14.71 1.08
CA PHE A 40 -5.01 -14.69 1.85
C PHE A 40 -3.81 -14.15 1.06
N GLU A 41 -3.70 -14.48 -0.24
CA GLU A 41 -2.60 -13.99 -1.08
C GLU A 41 -2.68 -12.47 -1.30
N VAL A 42 -3.89 -11.92 -1.46
CA VAL A 42 -4.10 -10.48 -1.64
C VAL A 42 -3.85 -9.76 -0.32
N GLU A 43 -4.40 -10.25 0.78
CA GLU A 43 -4.20 -9.69 2.12
C GLU A 43 -2.71 -9.65 2.48
N GLN A 44 -2.00 -10.77 2.33
CA GLN A 44 -0.56 -10.86 2.61
C GLN A 44 0.24 -9.89 1.73
N LYS A 45 -0.11 -9.79 0.44
CA LYS A 45 0.58 -8.86 -0.46
C LYS A 45 0.28 -7.40 -0.08
N CYS A 46 -0.93 -7.09 0.34
CA CYS A 46 -1.31 -5.75 0.80
C CYS A 46 -0.49 -5.33 2.03
N GLN A 47 -0.39 -6.22 3.03
CA GLN A 47 0.43 -5.98 4.21
C GLN A 47 1.90 -5.74 3.86
N GLN A 48 2.47 -6.54 2.94
CA GLN A 48 3.84 -6.34 2.47
C GLN A 48 4.03 -4.96 1.83
N VAL A 49 3.11 -4.55 0.95
CA VAL A 49 3.19 -3.24 0.27
C VAL A 49 3.12 -2.09 1.29
N ILE A 50 2.24 -2.19 2.28
CA ILE A 50 2.16 -1.19 3.36
C ILE A 50 3.48 -1.09 4.12
N SER A 51 4.09 -2.22 4.50
CA SER A 51 5.38 -2.21 5.21
C SER A 51 6.49 -1.56 4.37
N GLU A 52 6.57 -1.88 3.07
CA GLU A 52 7.56 -1.26 2.17
C GLU A 52 7.30 0.25 1.98
N MET A 53 6.04 0.68 1.98
CA MET A 53 5.70 2.11 1.96
C MET A 53 6.12 2.81 3.25
N GLU A 54 5.89 2.21 4.42
CA GLU A 54 6.33 2.75 5.72
C GLU A 54 7.87 2.87 5.78
N GLU A 55 8.60 1.89 5.25
CA GLU A 55 10.07 1.93 5.16
C GLU A 55 10.56 3.08 4.27
N VAL A 56 9.92 3.29 3.11
CA VAL A 56 10.27 4.36 2.17
C VAL A 56 9.93 5.74 2.74
N LEU A 57 8.79 5.88 3.41
CA LEU A 57 8.33 7.14 3.98
C LEU A 57 8.99 7.49 5.32
N GLY A 58 9.61 6.50 5.98
CA GLY A 58 10.23 6.67 7.29
C GLY A 58 9.23 6.92 8.44
N GLU A 59 7.94 6.68 8.20
CA GLU A 59 6.88 6.84 9.19
C GLU A 59 5.79 5.78 9.05
N SER A 60 5.08 5.52 10.15
CA SER A 60 3.97 4.56 10.12
C SER A 60 2.74 5.13 9.43
N LEU A 61 2.15 4.33 8.55
CA LEU A 61 0.92 4.63 7.85
C LEU A 61 -0.33 4.37 8.70
N LYS A 62 -0.19 3.79 9.90
CA LYS A 62 -1.31 3.52 10.82
C LYS A 62 -2.15 4.75 11.17
N LYS A 63 -1.61 5.96 11.05
CA LYS A 63 -2.35 7.21 11.28
C LYS A 63 -3.38 7.52 10.18
N TYR A 64 -3.33 6.81 9.06
CA TYR A 64 -4.23 6.97 7.93
C TYR A 64 -5.30 5.87 7.84
N PHE A 65 -5.14 4.77 8.59
CA PHE A 65 -6.11 3.67 8.72
C PHE A 65 -6.95 3.85 9.99
#